data_AF-A0A7V0JR59-F1
#
_entry.id   AF-A0A7V0JR59-F1
#
_cell.length_a   1.000
_cell.length_b   1.000
_cell.length_c   1.000
_cell.angle_alpha   90.00
_cell.angle_beta   90.00
_cell.angle_gamma   90.00
#
_symmetry.space_group_name_H-M   'P 1'
#
loop_
_entity.id
_entity.type
_entity.pdbx_description
1 polymer ?
#
loop_
_entity_poly.entity_id
_entity_poly.type
_entity_poly.pdbx_seq_one_letter_code
_entity_poly.pdbx_strand_id
1 'polypeptide(L)' 'MKPTDFAIQLTNFLGEYLSAQKNVSSNTIKAYRDAFKLLLRYCRDHLAIPPENLTLDKLNASMVLSFL' A
#
# COMPACT_ATOMS: atom_id res chain seq x y z
N MET A 1 -9.50 15.36 -4.80
CA MET A 1 -8.50 14.80 -5.74
C MET A 1 -9.02 13.48 -6.28
N LYS A 2 -8.66 13.08 -7.50
CA LYS A 2 -8.92 11.71 -7.98
C LYS A 2 -7.97 10.74 -7.27
N PRO A 3 -8.43 9.57 -6.82
CA PRO A 3 -7.55 8.56 -6.24
C PRO A 3 -6.56 8.04 -7.29
N THR A 4 -5.34 7.72 -6.88
CA THR A 4 -4.33 7.09 -7.74
C THR A 4 -4.70 5.64 -8.03
N ASP A 5 -4.11 5.06 -9.07
CA ASP A 5 -4.22 3.64 -9.37
C ASP A 5 -3.78 2.76 -8.19
N PHE A 6 -2.71 3.16 -7.50
CA PHE A 6 -2.23 2.52 -6.29
C PHE A 6 -3.28 2.57 -5.16
N ALA A 7 -3.90 3.74 -4.90
CA ALA A 7 -4.90 3.87 -3.84
C ALA A 7 -6.12 2.97 -4.11
N ILE A 8 -6.56 2.88 -5.38
CA ILE A 8 -7.65 2.00 -5.80
C ILE A 8 -7.26 0.53 -5.57
N GLN A 9 -6.09 0.10 -6.05
CA GLN A 9 -5.65 -1.29 -5.90
C GLN A 9 -5.40 -1.68 -4.45
N LEU A 10 -4.83 -0.80 -3.62
CA LEU A 10 -4.62 -1.07 -2.19
C LEU A 10 -5.95 -1.26 -1.45
N THR A 11 -6.96 -0.46 -1.79
CA THR A 11 -8.32 -0.58 -1.22
C THR A 11 -8.92 -1.94 -1.57
N ASN A 12 -8.89 -2.33 -2.85
CA ASN A 12 -9.42 -3.62 -3.29
C ASN A 12 -8.62 -4.80 -2.71
N PHE A 13 -7.30 -4.67 -2.61
CA PHE A 13 -6.44 -5.69 -2.03
C PHE A 13 -6.80 -5.96 -0.56
N LEU A 14 -6.89 -4.92 0.26
CA LEU A 14 -7.20 -5.08 1.69
C LEU A 14 -8.69 -5.44 1.92
N GLY A 15 -9.59 -4.85 1.13
CA GLY A 15 -11.04 -4.85 1.37
C GLY A 15 -11.82 -5.94 0.65
N GLU A 16 -11.31 -6.48 -0.46
CA GLU A 16 -11.96 -7.55 -1.22
C GLU A 16 -11.06 -8.79 -1.31
N TYR A 17 -9.81 -8.63 -1.73
CA TYR A 17 -8.93 -9.77 -1.96
C TYR A 17 -8.59 -10.49 -0.66
N LEU A 18 -8.06 -9.79 0.34
CA LEU A 18 -7.68 -10.43 1.61
C LEU A 18 -8.89 -10.91 2.42
N SER A 19 -9.93 -10.08 2.51
CA SER A 19 -11.12 -10.34 3.33
C SER A 19 -12.08 -11.35 2.69
N ALA A 20 -12.45 -11.19 1.42
CA ALA A 20 -13.53 -11.93 0.79
C ALA A 20 -13.02 -13.09 -0.06
N GLN A 21 -11.92 -12.90 -0.81
CA GLN A 21 -11.40 -13.94 -1.71
C GLN A 21 -10.47 -14.90 -0.99
N LYS A 22 -9.54 -14.38 -0.17
CA LYS A 22 -8.60 -15.19 0.62
C LYS A 22 -9.12 -15.58 1.99
N ASN A 23 -10.12 -14.86 2.51
CA ASN A 23 -10.72 -15.07 3.83
C ASN A 23 -9.65 -15.23 4.94
N VAL A 24 -8.60 -14.41 4.90
CA VAL A 24 -7.53 -14.46 5.91
C VAL A 24 -8.02 -13.86 7.23
N SER A 25 -7.33 -14.18 8.31
CA SER A 25 -7.68 -13.66 9.64
C SER A 25 -7.65 -12.12 9.69
N SER A 26 -8.46 -11.54 10.57
CA SER A 26 -8.45 -10.09 10.80
C SER A 26 -7.08 -9.57 11.24
N ASN A 27 -6.29 -10.37 11.95
CA ASN A 27 -4.92 -10.02 12.35
C ASN A 27 -3.98 -9.98 11.14
N THR A 28 -4.15 -10.90 10.17
CA THR A 28 -3.42 -10.86 8.90
C THR A 28 -3.73 -9.58 8.15
N ILE A 29 -5.02 -9.23 7.99
CA ILE A 29 -5.43 -7.98 7.30
C ILE A 29 -4.83 -6.75 7.99
N LYS A 30 -4.87 -6.70 9.33
CA LYS A 30 -4.26 -5.62 10.11
C LYS A 30 -2.75 -5.52 9.89
N ALA A 31 -2.04 -6.65 9.87
CA ALA A 31 -0.60 -6.68 9.62
C ALA A 31 -0.25 -6.13 8.22
N TYR A 32 -0.97 -6.54 7.17
CA TYR A 32 -0.79 -5.98 5.82
C TYR A 32 -1.09 -4.48 5.78
N ARG A 33 -2.23 -4.05 6.36
CA ARG A 33 -2.60 -2.63 6.45
C ARG A 33 -1.50 -1.81 7.14
N ASP A 34 -0.95 -2.31 8.23
CA ASP A 34 0.06 -1.59 9.00
C ASP A 34 1.41 -1.54 8.27
N ALA A 35 1.79 -2.59 7.52
CA ALA A 35 2.93 -2.55 6.61
C ALA A 35 2.76 -1.47 5.51
N PHE A 36 1.59 -1.39 4.88
CA PHE A 36 1.32 -0.35 3.89
C PHE A 36 1.30 1.07 4.49
N LYS A 37 0.86 1.25 5.74
CA LYS A 37 1.01 2.55 6.44
C LYS A 37 2.47 2.94 6.60
N LEU A 38 3.34 1.99 6.97
CA LEU A 38 4.78 2.25 7.09
C LEU A 38 5.40 2.59 5.73
N LEU A 39 5.04 1.85 4.68
CA LEU A 39 5.48 2.16 3.31
C LEU A 39 5.06 3.56 2.87
N LEU A 40 3.81 3.96 3.12
CA LEU A 40 3.32 5.29 2.75
C LEU A 40 4.04 6.41 3.52
N ARG A 41 4.36 6.18 4.79
CA ARG A 41 5.18 7.12 5.57
C ARG A 41 6.60 7.19 5.02
N TYR A 42 7.22 6.06 4.71
CA TYR A 42 8.55 6.02 4.10
C TYR A 42 8.60 6.80 2.79
N CYS A 43 7.63 6.59 1.89
CA CYS A 43 7.54 7.34 0.64
C CYS A 43 7.44 8.85 0.88
N ARG A 44 6.63 9.28 1.84
CA ARG A 44 6.46 10.70 2.18
C ARG A 44 7.71 11.30 2.81
N ASP A 45 8.26 10.62 3.83
CA ASP A 45 9.26 11.18 4.73
C ASP A 45 10.70 11.05 4.16
N HIS A 46 10.98 10.01 3.36
CA HIS A 46 12.30 9.76 2.80
C HIS A 46 12.41 10.00 1.29
N LEU A 47 11.32 9.80 0.54
CA LEU A 47 11.32 9.99 -0.92
C LEU A 47 10.64 11.28 -1.37
N ALA A 48 10.07 12.05 -0.44
CA ALA A 48 9.26 13.24 -0.71
C ALA A 48 8.09 12.97 -1.69
N ILE A 49 7.57 11.73 -1.72
CA ILE A 49 6.41 11.34 -2.52
C ILE A 49 5.20 11.29 -1.59
N PRO A 50 4.30 12.28 -1.63
CA PRO A 50 3.11 12.25 -0.80
C PRO A 50 2.16 11.12 -1.26
N PRO A 51 1.38 10.51 -0.34
CA PRO A 51 0.50 9.36 -0.66
C PRO A 51 -0.43 9.58 -1.85
N GLU A 52 -0.95 10.80 -2.01
CA GLU A 52 -1.83 11.22 -3.10
C GLU A 52 -1.16 11.26 -4.48
N ASN A 53 0.18 11.20 -4.52
CA ASN A 53 0.99 11.14 -5.75
C ASN A 53 1.66 9.77 -5.94
N LEU A 54 1.42 8.80 -5.05
CA LEU A 54 1.96 7.45 -5.18
C LEU A 54 1.09 6.64 -6.15
N THR A 55 1.74 6.08 -7.15
CA THR A 55 1.14 5.33 -8.27
C THR A 55 1.83 3.98 -8.40
N LEU A 56 1.22 3.00 -9.07
CA LEU A 56 1.80 1.66 -9.17
C LEU A 56 3.10 1.61 -9.97
N ASP A 57 3.26 2.50 -10.96
CA ASP A 57 4.50 2.65 -11.73
C ASP A 57 5.70 3.07 -10.86
N LYS A 58 5.46 3.86 -9.81
CA LYS A 58 6.47 4.28 -8.84
C LYS A 58 6.82 3.16 -7.86
N LEU A 59 5.89 2.28 -7.56
CA LEU A 59 6.10 1.13 -6.68
C LEU A 59 6.86 0.01 -7.41
N ASN A 60 8.16 0.22 -7.59
CA ASN A 60 9.06 -0.74 -8.23
C ASN A 60 9.95 -1.48 -7.21
N ALA A 61 10.65 -2.52 -7.68
CA ALA A 61 11.50 -3.36 -6.83
C ALA A 61 12.57 -2.57 -6.06
N SER A 62 13.17 -1.54 -6.67
CA SER A 62 14.20 -0.72 -6.00
C SER A 62 13.61 0.06 -4.83
N MET A 63 12.43 0.67 -5.02
CA MET A 63 11.70 1.35 -3.95
C MET A 63 11.35 0.39 -2.80
N VAL A 64 10.81 -0.79 -3.13
CA VAL A 64 10.44 -1.80 -2.12
C VAL A 64 11.66 -2.30 -1.35
N LEU A 65 12.77 -2.57 -2.03
CA LEU A 65 14.01 -2.99 -1.38
C LEU A 65 14.61 -1.89 -0.49
N SER A 66 14.45 -0.62 -0.85
CA SER A 66 14.95 0.49 -0.03
C SER A 66 14.10 0.72 1.22
N PHE A 67 12.87 0.22 1.24
CA PHE A 67 11.97 0.28 2.39
C PHE A 67 12.20 -0.86 3.41
N LEU A 68 12.65 -2.02 2.94
CA LEU A 68 12.86 -3.25 3.74
C LEU A 68 14.22 -3.25 4.44
#